data_AF-A0A529FHC8-F1
#
_entry.id   AF-A0A529FHC8-F1
#
_cell.length_a   1.000
_cell.length_b   1.000
_cell.length_c   1.000
_cell.angle_alpha   90.00
_cell.angle_beta   90.00
_cell.angle_gamma   90.00
#
_symmetry.space_group_name_H-M   'P 1'
#
loop_
_entity.id
_entity.type
_entity.pdbx_description
1 polymer ?
#
loop_
_entity_poly.entity_id
_entity_poly.type
_entity_poly.pdbx_seq_one_letter_code
_entity_poly.pdbx_strand_id
1 'polypeptide(L)'
;MLNLSEYRSKADRLADHLPWAALVAPGIVLNKDGSFQRTLRFRGPDLESATEAELVGICARANNALRRLGSGWALFFEAERTEALGYPNSHFPDAASWLVDEERRAAFEGKVAHYESRYHLTLVF
;
A
#
# COMPACT_ATOMS: atom_id res chain seq x y z
N MET A 1 -9.14 15.02 -21.38
CA MET A 1 -10.14 15.05 -20.29
C MET A 1 -11.53 15.08 -20.92
N LEU A 2 -12.35 14.08 -20.65
CA LEU A 2 -13.73 14.03 -21.17
C LEU A 2 -14.54 15.19 -20.55
N ASN A 3 -15.10 16.06 -21.37
CA ASN A 3 -15.84 17.23 -20.88
C ASN A 3 -17.24 16.85 -20.42
N LEU A 4 -17.37 16.49 -19.14
CA LEU A 4 -18.67 16.11 -18.55
C LEU A 4 -19.65 17.30 -18.45
N SER A 5 -19.18 18.54 -18.59
CA SER A 5 -20.03 19.73 -18.52
C SER A 5 -21.08 19.79 -19.64
N GLU A 6 -20.84 19.12 -20.78
CA GLU A 6 -21.80 19.00 -21.89
C GLU A 6 -23.04 18.18 -21.50
N TYR A 7 -22.87 17.22 -20.60
CA TYR A 7 -23.96 16.35 -20.13
C TYR A 7 -24.59 16.88 -18.84
N ARG A 8 -23.81 17.58 -18.00
CA ARG A 8 -24.27 18.13 -16.73
C ARG A 8 -23.35 19.23 -16.22
N SER A 9 -23.91 20.42 -15.96
CA SER A 9 -23.15 21.60 -15.52
C SER A 9 -22.82 21.67 -14.03
N LYS A 10 -23.47 20.86 -13.18
CA LYS A 10 -23.26 20.85 -11.72
C LYS A 10 -22.91 19.45 -11.23
N ALA A 11 -21.81 19.33 -10.48
CA ALA A 11 -21.46 18.13 -9.75
C ALA A 11 -22.43 17.96 -8.56
N ASP A 12 -23.20 16.88 -8.57
CA ASP A 12 -24.17 16.52 -7.52
C ASP A 12 -23.87 15.16 -6.90
N ARG A 13 -22.91 14.40 -7.46
CA ARG A 13 -22.54 13.05 -7.02
C ARG A 13 -21.05 12.97 -6.70
N LEU A 14 -20.70 12.09 -5.75
CA LEU A 14 -19.30 11.78 -5.43
C LEU A 14 -18.51 11.39 -6.68
N ALA A 15 -19.13 10.61 -7.57
CA ALA A 15 -18.52 10.18 -8.83
C ALA A 15 -18.05 11.36 -9.69
N ASP A 16 -18.68 12.54 -9.62
CA ASP A 16 -18.27 13.72 -10.39
C ASP A 16 -16.94 14.30 -9.90
N HIS A 17 -16.67 14.16 -8.59
CA HIS A 17 -15.46 14.63 -7.92
C HIS A 17 -14.28 13.66 -7.98
N LEU A 18 -14.55 12.38 -8.26
CA LEU A 18 -13.51 11.36 -8.36
C LEU A 18 -12.85 11.37 -9.76
N PRO A 19 -11.55 11.07 -9.87
CA PRO A 19 -10.86 10.99 -11.16
C PRO A 19 -11.22 9.71 -11.94
N TRP A 20 -11.84 8.72 -11.30
CA TRP A 20 -12.12 7.41 -11.87
C TRP A 20 -13.34 7.42 -12.80
N ALA A 21 -13.20 6.79 -13.97
CA ALA A 21 -14.28 6.63 -14.93
C ALA A 21 -14.85 5.21 -14.92
N ALA A 22 -14.00 4.18 -14.99
CA ALA A 22 -14.44 2.78 -15.03
C ALA A 22 -13.33 1.80 -14.62
N LEU A 23 -13.71 0.59 -14.21
CA LEU A 23 -12.81 -0.55 -14.16
C LEU A 23 -12.81 -1.23 -15.53
N VAL A 24 -11.69 -1.17 -16.24
CA VAL A 24 -11.56 -1.67 -17.62
C VAL A 24 -10.91 -3.06 -17.71
N ALA A 25 -10.26 -3.48 -16.63
CA ALA A 25 -9.69 -4.81 -16.45
C ALA A 25 -9.51 -5.10 -14.95
N PRO A 26 -9.18 -6.34 -14.53
CA PRO A 26 -8.96 -6.67 -13.13
C PRO A 26 -7.90 -5.77 -12.47
N GLY A 27 -8.35 -4.90 -11.57
CA GLY A 27 -7.50 -3.95 -10.84
C GLY A 27 -6.96 -2.79 -11.69
N ILE A 28 -7.49 -2.54 -12.89
CA ILE A 28 -7.11 -1.38 -13.73
C ILE A 28 -8.29 -0.41 -13.79
N VAL A 29 -8.05 0.80 -13.32
CA VAL A 29 -8.98 1.93 -13.39
C VAL A 29 -8.63 2.79 -14.59
N LEU A 30 -9.60 3.08 -15.45
CA LEU A 30 -9.52 4.17 -16.43
C LEU A 30 -9.95 5.46 -15.74
N ASN A 31 -9.10 6.48 -15.79
CA ASN A 31 -9.39 7.82 -15.28
C ASN A 31 -10.08 8.67 -16.36
N LYS A 32 -10.79 9.72 -15.92
CA LYS A 32 -11.53 10.66 -16.79
C LYS A 32 -10.64 11.52 -17.68
N ASP A 33 -9.36 11.63 -17.35
CA ASP A 33 -8.37 12.28 -18.20
C ASP A 33 -7.85 11.38 -19.32
N GLY A 34 -8.14 10.07 -19.26
CA GLY A 34 -7.70 9.05 -20.20
C GLY A 34 -6.55 8.18 -19.69
N SER A 35 -5.99 8.48 -18.51
CA SER A 35 -4.90 7.71 -17.92
C SER A 35 -5.37 6.38 -17.33
N PHE A 36 -4.47 5.41 -17.24
CA PHE A 36 -4.70 4.14 -16.57
C PHE A 36 -4.04 4.15 -15.20
N GLN A 37 -4.77 3.71 -14.19
CA GLN A 37 -4.29 3.59 -12.82
C GLN A 37 -4.36 2.14 -12.33
N ARG A 38 -3.33 1.70 -11.61
CA ARG A 38 -3.37 0.46 -10.80
C ARG A 38 -2.62 0.65 -9.49
N THR A 39 -3.22 0.17 -8.41
CA THR A 39 -2.64 0.21 -7.06
C THR A 39 -2.25 -1.19 -6.61
N LEU A 40 -1.07 -1.32 -6.01
CA LEU A 40 -0.59 -2.55 -5.38
C LEU A 40 -0.18 -2.27 -3.93
N ARG A 41 -0.45 -3.22 -3.04
CA ARG A 41 0.09 -3.21 -1.69
C ARG A 41 1.48 -3.83 -1.70
N PHE A 42 2.43 -3.22 -1.00
CA PHE A 42 3.77 -3.77 -0.83
C PHE A 42 4.21 -3.72 0.64
N ARG A 43 5.20 -4.55 0.98
CA ARG A 43 5.89 -4.51 2.28
C ARG A 43 7.37 -4.72 2.03
N GLY A 44 8.17 -3.74 2.44
CA GLY A 44 9.63 -3.80 2.37
C GLY A 44 10.23 -4.52 3.58
N PRO A 45 11.56 -4.74 3.57
CA PRO A 45 12.30 -5.10 4.78
C PRO A 45 12.23 -3.97 5.81
N ASP A 46 12.57 -4.27 7.06
CA ASP A 46 12.69 -3.26 8.11
C ASP A 46 13.92 -2.37 7.85
N LEU A 47 13.66 -1.17 7.33
CA LEU A 47 14.68 -0.20 6.97
C LEU A 47 15.34 0.44 8.19
N GLU A 48 14.68 0.44 9.35
CA GLU A 48 15.25 1.02 10.58
C GLU A 48 16.36 0.13 11.16
N SER A 49 16.28 -1.18 10.92
CA SER A 49 17.30 -2.15 11.30
C SER A 49 18.40 -2.39 10.26
N ALA A 50 18.29 -1.78 9.07
CA ALA A 50 19.17 -2.07 7.95
C ALA A 50 20.53 -1.37 8.09
N THR A 51 21.60 -2.09 7.72
CA THR A 51 22.94 -1.52 7.59
C THR A 51 23.02 -0.57 6.38
N GLU A 52 24.01 0.33 6.38
CA GLU A 52 24.23 1.24 5.25
C GLU A 52 24.41 0.51 3.91
N ALA A 53 25.14 -0.62 3.92
CA ALA A 53 25.35 -1.44 2.73
C ALA A 53 24.03 -2.04 2.21
N GLU A 54 23.14 -2.48 3.11
CA GLU A 54 21.82 -2.98 2.75
C GLU A 54 20.93 -1.88 2.18
N LEU A 55 20.94 -0.68 2.79
CA LEU A 55 20.18 0.47 2.29
C LEU A 55 20.63 0.86 0.88
N VAL A 56 21.94 0.92 0.62
CA VAL A 56 22.47 1.17 -0.73
C VAL A 56 22.00 0.10 -1.72
N GLY A 57 22.05 -1.17 -1.31
CA GLY A 57 21.58 -2.29 -2.13
C GLY A 57 20.08 -2.22 -2.44
N ILE A 58 19.26 -1.84 -1.46
CA ILE A 58 17.80 -1.64 -1.62
C ILE A 58 17.53 -0.50 -2.59
N CYS A 59 18.18 0.65 -2.41
CA CYS A 59 18.07 1.80 -3.31
C CYS A 59 18.45 1.45 -4.75
N ALA A 60 19.55 0.71 -4.94
CA ALA A 60 19.99 0.27 -6.27
C ALA A 60 18.96 -0.66 -6.94
N ARG A 61 18.33 -1.56 -6.18
CA ARG A 61 17.25 -2.44 -6.70
C ARG A 61 16.00 -1.65 -7.05
N ALA A 62 15.57 -0.73 -6.19
CA ALA A 62 14.42 0.14 -6.44
C ALA A 62 14.62 0.98 -7.70
N ASN A 63 15.78 1.64 -7.83
CA ASN A 63 16.12 2.43 -9.01
C ASN A 63 16.14 1.58 -10.29
N ASN A 64 16.69 0.37 -10.22
CA ASN A 64 16.71 -0.53 -11.37
C ASN A 64 15.33 -1.04 -11.78
N ALA A 65 14.38 -1.15 -10.84
CA ALA A 65 12.99 -1.48 -11.15
C ALA A 65 12.27 -0.28 -11.76
N LEU A 66 12.34 0.89 -11.11
CA LEU A 66 11.62 2.10 -11.52
C LEU A 66 12.09 2.64 -12.87
N ARG A 67 13.40 2.58 -13.18
CA ARG A 67 13.92 3.06 -14.47
C ARG A 67 13.37 2.31 -15.69
N ARG A 68 12.86 1.09 -15.50
CA ARG A 68 12.29 0.27 -16.59
C ARG A 68 10.93 0.79 -17.07
N LEU A 69 10.27 1.64 -16.27
CA LEU A 69 9.00 2.25 -16.65
C LEU A 69 9.16 3.26 -17.79
N GLY A 70 10.31 3.92 -17.88
CA GLY A 70 10.55 5.00 -18.86
C GLY A 70 9.80 6.28 -18.51
N SER A 71 9.38 7.02 -19.53
CA SER A 71 8.64 8.29 -19.41
C SER A 71 7.12 8.07 -19.46
N GLY A 72 6.36 9.05 -18.97
CA GLY A 72 4.89 9.04 -18.97
C GLY A 72 4.25 8.43 -17.72
N TRP A 73 5.04 7.81 -16.84
CA TRP A 73 4.53 7.25 -15.59
C TRP A 73 4.54 8.27 -14.45
N ALA A 74 3.46 8.29 -13.67
CA ALA A 74 3.41 8.87 -12.35
C ALA A 74 3.31 7.77 -11.29
N LEU A 75 4.02 7.95 -10.17
CA LEU A 75 4.08 7.02 -9.06
C LEU A 75 3.62 7.73 -7.79
N PHE A 76 2.68 7.15 -7.07
CA PHE A 76 2.23 7.64 -5.77
C PHE A 76 2.47 6.57 -4.71
N PHE A 77 3.19 6.94 -3.66
CA PHE A 77 3.49 6.08 -2.54
C PHE A 77 2.68 6.53 -1.34
N GLU A 78 1.88 5.63 -0.79
CA GLU A 78 1.03 5.87 0.37
C GLU A 78 1.48 4.97 1.51
N ALA A 79 1.60 5.56 2.70
CA ALA A 79 1.86 4.84 3.94
C ALA A 79 0.72 5.13 4.90
N GLU A 80 -0.09 4.12 5.16
CA GLU A 80 -1.20 4.20 6.10
C GLU A 80 -0.79 3.54 7.42
N ARG A 81 -1.06 4.20 8.55
CA ARG A 81 -0.87 3.62 9.87
C ARG A 81 -2.22 3.19 10.43
N THR A 82 -2.47 1.88 10.44
CA THR A 82 -3.72 1.28 10.91
C THR A 82 -3.52 0.64 12.28
N GLU A 83 -4.57 0.59 13.10
CA GLU A 83 -4.54 -0.20 14.32
C GLU A 83 -4.28 -1.68 13.98
N ALA A 84 -3.43 -2.33 14.77
CA ALA A 84 -3.08 -3.72 14.56
C ALA A 84 -4.28 -4.62 14.88
N LEU A 85 -4.64 -5.50 13.94
CA LEU A 85 -5.90 -6.27 13.98
C LEU A 85 -5.94 -7.38 15.05
N GLY A 86 -4.83 -7.67 15.75
CA GLY A 86 -4.74 -8.68 16.80
C GLY A 86 -3.43 -9.46 16.77
N TYR A 87 -3.15 -10.21 17.84
CA TYR A 87 -2.00 -11.12 17.89
C TYR A 87 -2.27 -12.37 17.02
N PRO A 88 -1.33 -12.82 16.18
CA PRO A 88 -1.55 -13.94 15.27
C PRO A 88 -1.68 -15.27 16.03
N ASN A 89 -2.57 -16.15 15.55
CA ASN A 89 -2.63 -17.52 16.02
C ASN A 89 -1.49 -18.34 15.41
N SER A 90 -0.55 -18.74 16.25
CA SER A 90 0.64 -19.51 15.87
C SER A 90 0.62 -20.89 16.52
N HIS A 91 1.16 -21.90 15.83
CA HIS A 91 1.32 -23.25 16.36
C HIS A 91 2.79 -23.50 16.69
N PHE A 92 3.06 -23.92 17.93
CA PHE A 92 4.41 -24.25 18.39
C PHE A 92 4.54 -25.74 18.71
N PRO A 93 5.63 -26.39 18.28
CA PRO A 93 5.80 -27.83 18.43
C PRO A 93 6.13 -28.27 19.87
N ASP A 94 6.57 -27.34 20.72
CA ASP A 94 7.00 -27.60 22.10
C ASP A 94 6.41 -26.58 23.09
N ALA A 95 6.34 -26.99 24.36
CA ALA A 95 5.72 -26.19 25.42
C ALA A 95 6.51 -24.92 25.77
N ALA A 96 7.83 -24.90 25.59
CA ALA A 96 8.65 -23.74 25.94
C ALA A 96 8.43 -22.61 24.92
N SER A 97 8.46 -22.94 23.63
CA SER A 97 8.16 -21.99 22.55
C SER A 97 6.73 -21.48 22.64
N TRP A 98 5.77 -22.35 22.98
CA TRP A 98 4.38 -21.97 23.21
C TRP A 98 4.26 -20.95 24.37
N LEU A 99 4.91 -21.20 25.50
CA LEU A 99 4.87 -20.30 26.66
C LEU A 99 5.44 -18.91 26.33
N VAL A 100 6.54 -18.85 25.58
CA VAL A 100 7.13 -17.57 25.13
C VAL A 100 6.17 -16.79 24.23
N ASP A 101 5.44 -17.48 23.36
CA ASP A 101 4.44 -16.83 22.49
C ASP A 101 3.23 -16.31 23.28
N GLU A 102 2.76 -17.06 24.28
CA GLU A 102 1.67 -16.62 25.16
C GLU A 102 2.04 -15.39 25.98
N GLU A 103 3.27 -15.28 26.49
CA GLU A 103 3.75 -14.05 27.15
C GLU A 103 3.77 -12.85 26.17
N ARG A 104 4.17 -13.07 24.92
CA ARG A 104 4.13 -12.03 23.88
C ARG A 104 2.70 -11.63 23.53
N ARG A 105 1.79 -12.59 23.43
CA ARG A 105 0.35 -12.37 23.23
C ARG A 105 -0.21 -11.52 24.36
N ALA A 106 0.06 -11.89 25.62
CA ALA A 106 -0.40 -11.15 26.79
C ALA A 106 0.14 -9.71 26.82
N ALA A 107 1.41 -9.50 26.43
CA ALA A 107 2.00 -8.18 26.31
C ALA A 107 1.33 -7.34 25.20
N PHE A 108 1.03 -7.95 24.05
CA PHE A 108 0.37 -7.30 22.92
C PHE A 108 -1.10 -6.96 23.21
N GLU A 109 -1.84 -7.85 23.86
CA GLU A 109 -3.26 -7.67 24.22
C GLU A 109 -3.45 -6.74 25.44
N GLY A 110 -2.36 -6.25 26.04
CA GLY A 110 -2.38 -5.31 27.13
C GLY A 110 -2.95 -3.93 26.76
N LYS A 111 -2.76 -2.93 27.64
CA LYS A 111 -3.37 -1.59 27.51
C LYS A 111 -2.74 -0.68 26.43
N VAL A 112 -1.92 -1.21 25.54
CA VAL A 112 -1.19 -0.40 24.55
C VAL A 112 -1.84 -0.59 23.17
N ALA A 113 -2.25 0.52 22.55
CA ALA A 113 -2.70 0.48 21.17
C ALA A 113 -1.51 0.20 20.25
N HIS A 114 -1.57 -0.92 19.54
CA HIS A 114 -0.58 -1.30 18.54
C HIS A 114 -1.01 -0.83 17.15
N TYR A 115 -0.03 -0.47 16.32
CA TYR A 115 -0.26 0.01 14.96
C TYR A 115 0.67 -0.70 13.99
N GLU A 116 0.19 -0.91 12.77
CA GLU A 116 0.97 -1.40 11.65
C GLU A 116 0.95 -0.41 10.49
N SER A 117 2.04 -0.36 9.74
CA SER A 117 2.13 0.43 8.51
C SER A 117 1.78 -0.46 7.30
N ARG A 118 0.84 0.00 6.49
CA ARG A 118 0.50 -0.58 5.19
C ARG A 118 0.92 0.36 4.09
N TYR A 119 1.66 -0.18 3.11
CA TYR A 119 2.17 0.63 2.01
C TYR A 119 1.47 0.28 0.70
N HIS A 120 1.08 1.30 -0.04
CA HIS A 120 0.47 1.17 -1.36
C HIS A 120 1.29 1.96 -2.37
N LEU A 121 1.45 1.38 -3.55
CA LEU A 121 2.03 2.03 -4.72
C LEU A 121 0.96 2.11 -5.79
N THR A 122 0.62 3.33 -6.18
CA THR A 122 -0.27 3.61 -7.30
C THR A 122 0.56 4.02 -8.51
N LEU A 123 0.42 3.26 -9.60
CA LEU A 123 1.03 3.53 -10.90
C LEU A 123 -0.02 4.18 -11.80
N VAL A 124 0.34 5.28 -12.45
CA VAL A 124 -0.50 5.96 -13.45
C VAL A 124 0.29 6.14 -14.75
N PHE A 125 -0.35 5.84 -15.88
CA PHE A 125 0.20 6.03 -17.24
C PHE A 125 -0.80 6.75 -18.15
#